data_AF-A0A9P5P5T7-F1
#
_entry.id   AF-A0A9P5P5T7-F1
#
_cell.length_a   1.000
_cell.length_b   1.000
_cell.length_c   1.000
_cell.angle_alpha   90.00
_cell.angle_beta   90.00
_cell.angle_gamma   90.00
#
_symmetry.space_group_name_H-M   'P 1'
#
loop_
_entity.id
_entity.type
_entity.pdbx_description
1 polymer ?
#
loop_
_entity_poly.entity_id
_entity_poly.type
_entity_poly.pdbx_seq_one_letter_code
_entity_poly.pdbx_strand_id
1 'polypeptide(L)'
;MPKLVHPDRSPLFETLTTLHLDHWGKPSPSGNLWELSITISPWEETDGKLLTLEQYPTVQTLVNELRNPASHRRYRHKGVLVTSSPGIGKTSCLWYLLVTALCAAEPVILLYDSSLFIITKSGVYKLSSANDAQVVEHGAFTGVLCLVDLDDDTSPIHKAVLSRNSQCFTVAASSPQCKRYQDWVTRLRITTS
;
A
#
# COMPACT_ATOMS: atom_id res chain seq x y z
N MET A 1 16.16 -16.28 9.78
CA MET A 1 14.68 -16.11 9.79
C MET A 1 14.38 -14.78 10.44
N PRO A 2 13.63 -13.87 9.79
CA PRO A 2 13.21 -12.62 10.42
C PRO A 2 12.36 -12.94 11.65
N LYS A 3 12.63 -12.26 12.77
CA LYS A 3 11.84 -12.41 13.99
C LYS A 3 10.55 -11.61 13.80
N LEU A 4 9.44 -12.31 13.56
CA LEU A 4 8.11 -11.72 13.70
C LEU A 4 7.92 -11.39 15.18
N VAL A 5 7.94 -10.10 15.52
CA VAL A 5 7.80 -9.65 16.91
C VAL A 5 6.33 -9.67 17.32
N HIS A 6 6.09 -9.89 18.62
CA HIS A 6 4.83 -9.81 19.37
C HIS A 6 3.88 -8.67 18.93
N PRO A 7 2.56 -8.78 19.24
CA PRO A 7 1.54 -7.83 18.80
C PRO A 7 1.92 -6.41 19.21
N ASP A 8 2.21 -5.60 18.19
CA ASP A 8 2.38 -4.17 18.32
C ASP A 8 1.04 -3.57 18.76
N ARG A 9 1.02 -2.80 19.85
CA ARG A 9 -0.19 -2.08 20.30
C ARG A 9 -0.28 -0.68 19.70
N SER A 10 0.36 -0.46 18.55
CA SER A 10 0.18 0.80 17.86
C SER A 10 -1.27 0.89 17.34
N PRO A 11 -1.91 2.07 17.41
CA PRO A 11 -3.26 2.28 16.87
C PRO A 11 -3.37 1.85 15.40
N LEU A 12 -2.28 1.99 14.63
CA LEU A 12 -2.21 1.53 13.25
C LEU A 12 -2.26 0.00 13.14
N PHE A 13 -1.49 -0.73 13.95
CA PHE A 13 -1.53 -2.20 13.94
C PHE A 13 -2.92 -2.73 14.33
N GLU A 14 -3.55 -2.12 15.33
CA GLU A 14 -4.92 -2.46 15.74
C GLU A 14 -5.92 -2.17 14.61
N THR A 15 -5.83 -0.98 13.99
CA THR A 15 -6.65 -0.61 12.82
C THR A 15 -6.52 -1.64 11.70
N LEU A 16 -5.29 -2.00 11.32
CA LEU A 16 -5.04 -2.98 10.26
C LEU A 16 -5.57 -4.37 10.62
N THR A 17 -5.48 -4.75 11.91
CA THR A 17 -6.02 -6.02 12.40
C THR A 17 -7.54 -6.04 12.30
N THR A 18 -8.20 -4.96 12.71
CA THR A 18 -9.66 -4.78 12.56
C THR A 18 -10.06 -4.86 11.09
N LEU A 19 -9.41 -4.09 10.21
CA LEU A 19 -9.69 -4.14 8.77
C LEU A 19 -9.50 -5.55 8.17
N HIS A 20 -8.46 -6.26 8.59
CA HIS A 20 -8.25 -7.64 8.15
C HIS A 20 -9.42 -8.55 8.58
N LEU A 21 -9.83 -8.51 9.85
CA LEU A 21 -10.97 -9.30 10.35
C LEU A 21 -12.29 -8.92 9.66
N ASP A 22 -12.46 -7.64 9.35
CA ASP A 22 -13.69 -7.10 8.81
C ASP A 22 -13.81 -7.31 7.31
N HIS A 23 -12.70 -7.37 6.56
CA HIS A 23 -12.74 -7.37 5.10
C HIS A 23 -12.09 -8.57 4.43
N TRP A 24 -11.26 -9.39 5.10
CA TRP A 24 -10.56 -10.49 4.42
C TRP A 24 -11.52 -11.50 3.78
N GLY A 25 -11.50 -11.58 2.45
CA GLY A 25 -12.37 -12.46 1.66
C GLY A 25 -13.86 -12.12 1.74
N LYS A 26 -14.23 -10.95 2.26
CA LYS A 26 -15.61 -10.46 2.31
C LYS A 26 -15.92 -9.58 1.10
N PRO A 27 -17.20 -9.44 0.71
CA PRO A 27 -17.57 -8.53 -0.38
C PRO A 27 -17.06 -7.11 -0.14
N SER A 28 -16.59 -6.46 -1.20
CA SER A 28 -16.19 -5.05 -1.13
C SER A 28 -17.36 -4.17 -0.70
N PRO A 29 -17.13 -3.14 0.12
CA PRO A 29 -18.16 -2.15 0.42
C PRO A 29 -18.67 -1.48 -0.87
N SER A 30 -19.95 -1.11 -0.90
CA SER A 30 -20.57 -0.42 -2.02
C SER A 30 -20.79 1.06 -1.71
N GLY A 31 -20.88 1.86 -2.76
CA GLY A 31 -21.09 3.30 -2.65
C GLY A 31 -19.80 4.11 -2.48
N ASN A 32 -19.97 5.42 -2.29
CA ASN A 32 -18.88 6.39 -2.34
C ASN A 32 -18.26 6.71 -0.96
N LEU A 33 -18.82 6.16 0.11
CA LEU A 33 -18.38 6.37 1.49
C LEU A 33 -18.36 5.02 2.18
N TRP A 34 -17.17 4.56 2.55
CA TRP A 34 -16.97 3.26 3.18
C TRP A 34 -16.82 3.45 4.69
N GLU A 35 -17.66 2.78 5.45
CA GLU A 35 -17.56 2.74 6.90
C GLU A 35 -16.49 1.72 7.28
N LEU A 36 -15.26 2.22 7.35
CA LEU A 36 -14.11 1.46 7.80
C LEU A 36 -13.82 1.96 9.21
N SER A 37 -13.72 1.12 10.22
CA SER A 37 -13.39 1.60 11.57
C SER A 37 -11.92 2.01 11.68
N ILE A 38 -11.50 3.03 10.93
CA ILE A 38 -10.12 3.55 10.86
C ILE A 38 -9.94 4.57 11.98
N THR A 39 -9.10 4.24 12.96
CA THR A 39 -8.91 5.06 14.18
C THR A 39 -7.51 5.68 14.24
N ILE A 40 -6.92 6.01 13.09
CA ILE A 40 -5.60 6.63 12.99
C ILE A 40 -5.72 8.06 12.48
N SER A 41 -4.97 9.00 13.05
CA SER A 41 -4.87 10.35 12.48
C SER A 41 -4.27 10.30 11.06
N PRO A 42 -4.81 11.05 10.07
CA PRO A 42 -5.82 12.12 10.17
C PRO A 42 -7.29 11.67 10.02
N TRP A 43 -7.58 10.38 10.01
CA TRP A 43 -8.91 9.82 9.74
C TRP A 43 -9.94 10.02 10.86
N GLU A 44 -9.50 10.52 12.01
CA GLU A 44 -10.40 10.99 13.07
C GLU A 44 -11.36 12.09 12.55
N GLU A 45 -10.91 12.90 11.59
CA GLU A 45 -11.74 13.96 10.98
C GLU A 45 -12.87 13.42 10.10
N THR A 46 -12.75 12.17 9.62
CA THR A 46 -13.78 11.53 8.79
C THR A 46 -14.64 10.54 9.57
N ASP A 47 -14.55 10.52 10.90
CA ASP A 47 -15.25 9.57 11.77
C ASP A 47 -14.92 8.11 11.37
N GLY A 48 -13.66 7.89 10.96
CA GLY A 48 -13.14 6.63 10.42
C GLY A 48 -13.56 6.32 8.98
N LYS A 49 -14.49 7.06 8.39
CA LYS A 49 -15.03 6.74 7.07
C LYS A 49 -14.02 7.04 5.97
N LEU A 50 -13.94 6.15 4.98
CA LEU A 50 -13.14 6.34 3.77
C LEU A 50 -14.03 6.85 2.65
N LEU A 51 -13.81 8.11 2.25
CA LEU A 51 -14.40 8.65 1.04
C LEU A 51 -13.70 8.04 -0.18
N THR A 52 -14.47 7.36 -1.03
CA THR A 52 -13.96 6.81 -2.29
C THR A 52 -14.26 7.76 -3.44
N LEU A 53 -13.21 8.25 -4.08
CA LEU A 53 -13.33 9.13 -5.24
C LEU A 53 -13.49 8.31 -6.51
N GLU A 54 -14.14 8.89 -7.53
CA GLU A 54 -14.40 8.24 -8.82
C GLU A 54 -13.12 7.77 -9.53
N GLN A 55 -11.97 8.36 -9.20
CA GLN A 55 -10.69 7.97 -9.80
C GLN A 55 -10.09 6.70 -9.18
N TYR A 56 -10.50 6.30 -7.97
CA TYR A 56 -9.87 5.15 -7.29
C TYR A 56 -10.10 3.81 -8.02
N PRO A 57 -11.30 3.48 -8.54
CA PRO A 57 -11.49 2.29 -9.37
C PRO A 57 -10.64 2.30 -10.65
N THR A 58 -10.41 3.49 -11.24
CA THR A 58 -9.54 3.64 -12.42
C THR A 58 -8.09 3.34 -12.07
N VAL A 59 -7.60 3.85 -10.93
CA VAL A 59 -6.25 3.52 -10.43
C VAL A 59 -6.12 2.03 -10.13
N GLN A 60 -7.11 1.41 -9.50
CA GLN A 60 -7.12 -0.03 -9.23
C GLN A 60 -7.07 -0.87 -10.50
N THR A 61 -7.84 -0.49 -11.52
CA THR A 61 -7.84 -1.15 -12.84
C THR A 61 -6.43 -1.08 -13.46
N LEU A 62 -5.81 0.10 -13.48
CA LEU A 62 -4.45 0.28 -13.98
C LEU A 62 -3.42 -0.57 -13.21
N VAL A 63 -3.53 -0.61 -11.87
CA VAL A 63 -2.67 -1.42 -11.01
C VAL A 63 -2.81 -2.90 -11.37
N ASN A 64 -4.03 -3.40 -11.50
CA ASN A 64 -4.31 -4.80 -11.85
C ASN A 64 -3.78 -5.16 -13.24
N GLU A 65 -3.96 -4.28 -14.23
CA GLU A 65 -3.45 -4.47 -15.58
C GLU A 65 -1.92 -4.56 -15.62
N LEU A 66 -1.24 -3.65 -14.92
CA LEU A 66 0.23 -3.61 -14.89
C LEU A 66 0.82 -4.73 -14.03
N ARG A 67 0.12 -5.16 -12.98
CA ARG A 67 0.52 -6.28 -12.11
C ARG A 67 0.35 -7.64 -12.80
N ASN A 68 -0.50 -7.75 -13.81
CA ASN A 68 -0.74 -9.00 -14.52
C ASN A 68 0.54 -9.48 -15.27
N PRO A 69 1.04 -10.70 -15.01
CA PRO A 69 2.20 -11.28 -15.70
C PRO A 69 2.11 -11.27 -17.23
N ALA A 70 0.90 -11.37 -17.79
CA ALA A 70 0.68 -11.31 -19.23
C ALA A 70 1.06 -9.93 -19.83
N SER A 71 0.90 -8.86 -19.05
CA SER A 71 1.22 -7.48 -19.43
C SER A 71 2.72 -7.16 -19.37
N HIS A 72 3.50 -7.97 -18.65
CA HIS A 72 4.94 -7.75 -18.42
C HIS A 72 5.77 -7.87 -19.70
N ARG A 73 5.24 -8.51 -20.76
CA ARG A 73 5.87 -8.53 -22.09
C ARG A 73 5.87 -7.16 -22.77
N ARG A 74 4.96 -6.25 -22.40
CA ARG A 74 4.83 -4.89 -22.97
C ARG A 74 5.39 -3.81 -22.06
N TYR A 75 5.38 -4.00 -20.74
CA TYR A 75 5.78 -2.99 -19.77
C TYR A 75 6.70 -3.58 -18.70
N ARG A 76 7.91 -3.01 -18.55
CA ARG A 76 8.90 -3.40 -17.51
C ARG A 76 8.69 -2.66 -16.17
N HIS A 77 7.52 -2.06 -15.97
CA HIS A 77 7.24 -1.28 -14.76
C HIS A 77 7.04 -2.21 -13.57
N LYS A 78 7.69 -1.91 -12.45
CA LYS A 78 7.55 -2.65 -11.18
C LYS A 78 6.55 -2.00 -10.23
N GLY A 79 5.75 -1.05 -10.74
CA GLY A 79 4.82 -0.31 -9.91
C GLY A 79 4.19 0.91 -10.57
N VAL A 80 3.38 1.61 -9.79
CA VAL A 80 2.64 2.84 -10.12
C VAL A 80 3.00 3.92 -9.11
N LEU A 81 3.19 5.15 -9.58
CA LEU A 81 3.30 6.33 -8.74
C LEU A 81 2.03 7.19 -8.94
N VAL A 82 1.26 7.34 -7.87
CA VAL A 82 0.09 8.22 -7.80
C VAL A 82 0.56 9.58 -7.31
N THR A 83 0.54 10.58 -8.21
CA THR A 83 0.94 11.95 -7.89
C THR A 83 -0.22 12.91 -8.06
N SER A 84 -0.42 13.78 -7.09
CA SER A 84 -1.45 14.83 -7.14
C SER A 84 -1.24 15.83 -6.01
N SER A 85 -1.92 16.98 -6.08
CA SER A 85 -1.81 18.05 -5.09
C SER A 85 -1.99 17.53 -3.64
N PRO A 86 -1.30 18.10 -2.64
CA PRO A 86 -1.54 17.79 -1.24
C PRO A 86 -3.03 17.87 -0.87
N GLY A 87 -3.51 16.96 -0.02
CA GLY A 87 -4.90 16.97 0.48
C GLY A 87 -5.97 16.37 -0.45
N ILE A 88 -5.62 15.90 -1.65
CA ILE A 88 -6.62 15.44 -2.64
C ILE A 88 -7.02 13.95 -2.54
N GLY A 89 -6.58 13.24 -1.49
CA GLY A 89 -6.98 11.85 -1.24
C GLY A 89 -5.99 10.77 -1.68
N LYS A 90 -4.70 11.09 -1.88
CA LYS A 90 -3.66 10.10 -2.22
C LYS A 90 -3.53 8.96 -1.21
N THR A 91 -3.37 9.31 0.06
CA THR A 91 -3.33 8.35 1.16
C THR A 91 -4.63 7.54 1.15
N SER A 92 -5.78 8.20 0.98
CA SER A 92 -7.08 7.53 0.86
C SER A 92 -7.17 6.55 -0.31
N CYS A 93 -6.53 6.85 -1.44
CA CYS A 93 -6.40 5.91 -2.55
C CYS A 93 -5.62 4.65 -2.14
N LEU A 94 -4.52 4.79 -1.37
CA LEU A 94 -3.80 3.64 -0.83
C LEU A 94 -4.69 2.81 0.11
N TRP A 95 -5.44 3.44 1.01
CA TRP A 95 -6.38 2.74 1.91
C TRP A 95 -7.52 2.04 1.14
N TYR A 96 -8.01 2.65 0.06
CA TYR A 96 -8.95 2.00 -0.84
C TYR A 96 -8.35 0.74 -1.49
N LEU A 97 -7.13 0.84 -2.02
CA LEU A 97 -6.42 -0.30 -2.62
C LEU A 97 -6.13 -1.40 -1.58
N LEU A 98 -5.83 -1.02 -0.35
CA LEU A 98 -5.66 -1.95 0.76
C LEU A 98 -6.94 -2.75 0.99
N VAL A 99 -8.06 -2.08 1.25
CA VAL A 99 -9.33 -2.73 1.59
C VAL A 99 -9.83 -3.60 0.45
N THR A 100 -9.70 -3.13 -0.80
CA THR A 100 -10.07 -3.96 -1.96
C THR A 100 -9.21 -5.21 -2.09
N ALA A 101 -7.91 -5.14 -1.80
CA ALA A 101 -7.04 -6.33 -1.76
C ALA A 101 -7.47 -7.30 -0.64
N LEU A 102 -7.83 -6.79 0.54
CA LEU A 102 -8.36 -7.62 1.64
C LEU A 102 -9.67 -8.31 1.23
N CYS A 103 -10.62 -7.59 0.64
CA CYS A 103 -11.87 -8.15 0.12
C CYS A 103 -11.62 -9.25 -0.93
N ALA A 104 -10.59 -9.08 -1.76
CA ALA A 104 -10.15 -10.10 -2.73
C ALA A 104 -9.36 -11.27 -2.09
N ALA A 105 -9.17 -11.28 -0.76
CA ALA A 105 -8.33 -12.22 -0.03
C ALA A 105 -6.88 -12.29 -0.56
N GLU A 106 -6.36 -11.16 -1.02
CA GLU A 106 -5.01 -11.04 -1.55
C GLU A 106 -4.02 -10.55 -0.47
N PRO A 107 -2.80 -11.13 -0.40
CA PRO A 107 -1.77 -10.60 0.47
C PRO A 107 -1.33 -9.22 0.00
N VAL A 108 -1.09 -8.32 0.96
CA VAL A 108 -0.76 -6.92 0.69
C VAL A 108 0.25 -6.42 1.73
N ILE A 109 1.17 -5.59 1.28
CA ILE A 109 2.16 -4.91 2.12
C ILE A 109 1.78 -3.44 2.20
N LEU A 110 1.84 -2.86 3.39
CA LEU A 110 1.66 -1.43 3.61
C LEU A 110 2.90 -0.85 4.28
N LEU A 111 3.51 0.15 3.65
CA LEU A 111 4.50 1.04 4.27
C LEU A 111 3.83 2.37 4.58
N TYR A 112 3.61 2.62 5.87
CA TYR A 112 2.95 3.82 6.37
C TYR A 112 3.63 4.26 7.67
N ASP A 113 3.86 5.57 7.82
CA ASP A 113 4.53 6.16 8.99
C ASP A 113 5.81 5.39 9.37
N SER A 114 6.68 5.21 8.39
CA SER A 114 7.96 4.52 8.54
C SER A 114 7.90 3.05 9.01
N SER A 115 6.72 2.44 9.03
CA SER A 115 6.47 1.07 9.49
C SER A 115 5.98 0.18 8.33
N LEU A 116 6.57 -1.01 8.21
CA LEU A 116 6.19 -1.98 7.19
C LEU A 116 5.29 -3.07 7.78
N PHE A 117 4.10 -3.21 7.21
CA PHE A 117 3.11 -4.21 7.60
C PHE A 117 2.90 -5.20 6.46
N ILE A 118 2.92 -6.49 6.76
CA ILE A 118 2.57 -7.57 5.85
C ILE A 118 1.24 -8.14 6.31
N ILE A 119 0.24 -8.09 5.42
CA ILE A 119 -1.12 -8.54 5.70
C ILE A 119 -1.40 -9.74 4.82
N THR A 120 -1.74 -10.86 5.44
CA THR A 120 -1.93 -12.16 4.79
C THR A 120 -3.17 -12.83 5.37
N LYS A 121 -3.57 -13.98 4.80
CA LYS A 121 -4.64 -14.81 5.36
C LYS A 121 -4.48 -15.14 6.86
N SER A 122 -3.24 -15.21 7.34
CA SER A 122 -2.93 -15.55 8.73
C SER A 122 -3.03 -14.35 9.68
N GLY A 123 -3.19 -13.14 9.15
CA GLY A 123 -3.27 -11.89 9.91
C GLY A 123 -2.25 -10.85 9.49
N VAL A 124 -2.05 -9.89 10.39
CA VAL A 124 -1.18 -8.71 10.21
C VAL A 124 0.14 -8.91 10.95
N TYR A 125 1.23 -8.62 10.28
CA TYR A 125 2.59 -8.70 10.82
C TYR A 125 3.30 -7.36 10.62
N LYS A 126 3.96 -6.84 11.67
CA LYS A 126 4.80 -5.65 11.57
C LYS A 126 6.27 -6.05 11.52
N LEU A 127 7.03 -5.43 10.62
CA LEU A 127 8.48 -5.55 10.60
C LEU A 127 9.12 -4.39 11.35
N SER A 128 10.03 -4.71 12.26
CA SER A 128 10.61 -3.76 13.22
C SER A 128 11.90 -3.11 12.75
N SER A 129 12.49 -3.59 11.65
CA SER A 129 13.78 -3.06 11.16
C SER A 129 13.89 -3.04 9.63
N ALA A 130 14.78 -2.19 9.13
CA ALA A 130 15.11 -2.13 7.70
C ALA A 130 15.79 -3.42 7.19
N ASN A 131 16.50 -4.15 8.06
CA ASN A 131 17.06 -5.45 7.71
C ASN A 131 15.95 -6.49 7.49
N ASP A 132 14.88 -6.44 8.29
CA ASP A 132 13.72 -7.31 8.09
C ASP A 132 12.95 -6.94 6.83
N ALA A 133 12.97 -5.66 6.43
CA ALA A 133 12.32 -5.20 5.20
C ALA A 133 12.92 -5.81 3.92
N GLN A 134 14.14 -6.36 3.95
CA GLN A 134 14.72 -7.11 2.82
C GLN A 134 13.94 -8.39 2.48
N VAL A 135 13.01 -8.82 3.33
CA VAL A 135 12.12 -9.95 3.04
C VAL A 135 11.33 -9.77 1.74
N VAL A 136 11.06 -8.52 1.33
CA VAL A 136 10.36 -8.19 0.07
C VAL A 136 11.18 -8.49 -1.19
N GLU A 137 12.47 -8.81 -1.05
CA GLU A 137 13.34 -9.27 -2.14
C GLU A 137 13.19 -10.79 -2.40
N HIS A 138 12.52 -11.51 -1.50
CA HIS A 138 12.27 -12.94 -1.66
C HIS A 138 11.20 -13.21 -2.73
N GLY A 139 11.39 -14.25 -3.56
CA GLY A 139 10.47 -14.59 -4.66
C GLY A 139 9.03 -14.94 -4.23
N ALA A 140 8.81 -15.23 -2.94
CA ALA A 140 7.47 -15.39 -2.39
C ALA A 140 6.63 -14.10 -2.44
N PHE A 141 7.27 -12.94 -2.61
CA PHE A 141 6.62 -11.64 -2.73
C PHE A 141 6.49 -11.17 -4.18
N THR A 142 6.83 -12.01 -5.17
CA THR A 142 6.70 -11.66 -6.59
C THR A 142 5.26 -11.26 -6.92
N GLY A 143 5.06 -10.01 -7.32
CA GLY A 143 3.76 -9.46 -7.68
C GLY A 143 2.84 -9.14 -6.50
N VAL A 144 3.27 -9.35 -5.25
CA VAL A 144 2.50 -8.93 -4.07
C VAL A 144 2.36 -7.40 -4.10
N LEU A 145 1.13 -6.92 -3.86
CA LEU A 145 0.86 -5.48 -3.85
C LEU A 145 1.55 -4.83 -2.66
N CYS A 146 2.37 -3.82 -2.91
CA CYS A 146 3.05 -3.06 -1.87
C CYS A 146 2.65 -1.58 -1.96
N LEU A 147 1.88 -1.12 -0.99
CA LEU A 147 1.35 0.23 -0.88
C LEU A 147 2.30 1.09 -0.06
N VAL A 148 2.71 2.24 -0.59
CA VAL A 148 3.74 3.08 0.03
C VAL A 148 3.30 4.53 0.03
N ASP A 149 3.21 5.14 1.21
CA ASP A 149 3.08 6.59 1.33
C ASP A 149 4.47 7.23 1.39
N LEU A 150 4.85 7.99 0.35
CA LEU A 150 6.17 8.61 0.22
C LEU A 150 6.22 10.05 0.77
N ASP A 151 5.13 10.56 1.34
CA ASP A 151 5.16 11.93 1.85
C ASP A 151 6.02 12.09 3.12
N ASP A 152 6.41 10.98 3.77
CA ASP A 152 7.39 10.90 4.87
C ASP A 152 8.70 10.18 4.44
N ASP A 153 9.48 10.87 3.61
CA ASP A 153 10.61 10.34 2.82
C ASP A 153 11.91 10.05 3.64
N THR A 154 11.80 9.74 4.93
CA THR A 154 12.97 9.65 5.81
C THR A 154 13.35 8.22 6.24
N SER A 155 12.45 7.23 6.08
CA SER A 155 12.73 5.89 6.60
C SER A 155 13.60 5.01 5.69
N PRO A 156 14.64 4.34 6.22
CA PRO A 156 15.43 3.34 5.51
C PRO A 156 14.61 2.18 4.90
N ILE A 157 13.40 1.94 5.40
CA ILE A 157 12.49 0.92 4.88
C ILE A 157 12.01 1.26 3.47
N HIS A 158 11.81 2.55 3.15
CA HIS A 158 11.46 2.99 1.80
C HIS A 158 12.50 2.50 0.77
N LYS A 159 13.79 2.54 1.12
CA LYS A 159 14.86 2.09 0.23
C LYS A 159 14.80 0.60 -0.06
N ALA A 160 14.41 -0.23 0.92
CA ALA A 160 14.25 -1.67 0.73
C ALA A 160 13.05 -1.98 -0.18
N VAL A 161 11.90 -1.35 0.07
CA VAL A 161 10.67 -1.57 -0.70
C VAL A 161 10.76 -1.05 -2.13
N LEU A 162 11.46 0.06 -2.34
CA LEU A 162 11.70 0.69 -3.65
C LEU A 162 12.99 0.20 -4.32
N SER A 163 13.67 -0.80 -3.73
CA SER A 163 14.90 -1.36 -4.27
C SER A 163 14.66 -2.03 -5.62
N ARG A 164 15.71 -2.17 -6.44
CA ARG A 164 15.61 -2.93 -7.71
C ARG A 164 15.34 -4.41 -7.46
N ASN A 165 15.74 -4.90 -6.30
CA ASN A 165 15.66 -6.31 -5.91
C ASN A 165 14.30 -6.66 -5.32
N SER A 166 13.51 -5.67 -4.90
CA SER A 166 12.12 -5.86 -4.52
C SER A 166 11.37 -6.62 -5.61
N GLN A 167 10.66 -7.66 -5.16
CA GLN A 167 9.83 -8.53 -5.99
C GLN A 167 8.36 -8.07 -6.00
N CYS A 168 8.00 -7.14 -5.13
CA CYS A 168 6.65 -6.62 -5.01
C CYS A 168 6.25 -5.75 -6.22
N PHE A 169 4.95 -5.62 -6.45
CA PHE A 169 4.40 -4.59 -7.31
C PHE A 169 4.04 -3.37 -6.46
N THR A 170 4.81 -2.28 -6.61
CA THR A 170 4.70 -1.13 -5.70
C THR A 170 3.69 -0.10 -6.21
N VAL A 171 2.73 0.31 -5.38
CA VAL A 171 1.92 1.51 -5.60
C VAL A 171 2.34 2.55 -4.59
N ALA A 172 3.05 3.56 -5.06
CA ALA A 172 3.52 4.65 -4.23
C ALA A 172 2.63 5.87 -4.42
N ALA A 173 2.35 6.60 -3.35
CA ALA A 173 1.69 7.89 -3.41
C ALA A 173 2.63 9.00 -2.93
N SER A 174 2.68 10.11 -3.65
CA SER A 174 3.55 11.25 -3.27
C SER A 174 2.96 12.57 -3.75
N SER A 175 3.19 13.63 -2.99
CA SER A 175 3.02 15.01 -3.47
C SER A 175 3.94 15.30 -4.67
N PRO A 176 3.63 16.28 -5.54
CA PRO A 176 4.36 16.54 -6.77
C PRO A 176 5.68 17.28 -6.52
N GLN A 177 6.52 16.72 -5.65
CA GLN A 177 7.87 17.19 -5.38
C GLN A 177 8.84 16.20 -6.03
N CYS A 178 9.23 16.46 -7.29
CA CYS A 178 10.06 15.54 -8.09
C CYS A 178 11.31 15.04 -7.37
N LYS A 179 11.93 15.86 -6.50
CA LYS A 179 13.11 15.45 -5.72
C LYS A 179 12.88 14.20 -4.86
N ARG A 180 11.66 13.97 -4.37
CA ARG A 180 11.33 12.84 -3.50
C ARG A 180 11.41 11.52 -4.25
N TYR A 181 10.96 11.48 -5.50
CA TYR A 181 10.80 10.22 -6.24
C TYR A 181 11.66 10.10 -7.51
N GLN A 182 12.56 11.06 -7.74
CA GLN A 182 13.44 11.15 -8.92
C GLN A 182 14.23 9.87 -9.20
N ASP A 183 14.73 9.22 -8.14
CA ASP A 183 15.50 7.97 -8.25
C ASP A 183 14.65 6.75 -8.67
N TRP A 184 13.32 6.90 -8.62
CA TRP A 184 12.35 5.81 -8.80
C TRP A 184 11.39 6.01 -9.98
N VAL A 185 11.25 7.24 -10.53
CA VAL A 185 10.36 7.55 -11.68
C VAL A 185 10.57 6.59 -12.85
N THR A 186 11.81 6.21 -13.14
CA THR A 186 12.12 5.33 -14.28
C THR A 186 11.50 3.92 -14.16
N ARG A 187 11.01 3.54 -12.97
CA ARG A 187 10.49 2.21 -12.66
C ARG A 187 9.00 2.19 -12.41
N LEU A 188 8.42 3.34 -12.09
CA LEU A 188 7.01 3.51 -11.76
C LEU A 188 6.27 4.15 -12.93
N ARG A 189 5.09 3.64 -13.24
CA ARG A 189 4.17 4.34 -14.14
C ARG A 189 3.56 5.51 -13.36
N ILE A 190 3.79 6.74 -13.81
CA ILE A 190 3.15 7.92 -13.21
C ILE A 190 1.68 7.96 -13.65
N THR A 191 0.78 8.15 -12.68
CA THR A 191 -0.62 8.47 -12.91
C THR A 191 -1.04 9.60 -11.99
N THR A 192 -1.96 10.43 -12.46
CA THR A 192 -2.57 11.49 -11.67
C THR A 192 -3.93 11.03 -11.17
N SER A 193 -4.19 11.19 -9.87
CA SER A 193 -5.52 11.02 -9.26
C SER A 193 -6.33 12.30 -9.37
#